data_AF-A0A521GM39-F1
#
_entry.id   AF-A0A521GM39-F1
#
_cell.length_a   1.000
_cell.length_b   1.000
_cell.length_c   1.000
_cell.angle_alpha   90.00
_cell.angle_beta   90.00
_cell.angle_gamma   90.00
#
_symmetry.space_group_name_H-M   'P 1'
#
loop_
_entity.id
_entity.type
_entity.pdbx_description
1 polymer ?
#
loop_
_entity_poly.entity_id
_entity_poly.type
_entity_poly.pdbx_seq_one_letter_code
_entity_poly.pdbx_strand_id
1 'polypeptide(L)'
;MFLSKMPTIPSLITKALLIVSMLTVGGMVASPAFAQEVPSNLQVVGTITGAGGVSPAVNDIILIVQPTSLNRTEGQGSVIASDGTYFVDMAKTQSFNGTTLTALLKKGNATYQLTSNGSPVSFPYSGTFPFPSRFSLNPTIGTLISGGSGGNGGGDGGDGTVNETYDVNGDGVFNQADINAIKAELGSARPNADADVNGDGLVNTRDVINAIKALNSSSRLRSSTSSSSSTTQ
;
A
#
# COMPACT_ATOMS: atom_id res chain seq x y z
N MET A 1 -22.89 41.77 -77.34
CA MET A 1 -24.13 41.33 -76.69
C MET A 1 -23.94 41.52 -75.18
N PHE A 2 -24.72 42.46 -74.60
CA PHE A 2 -24.91 42.83 -73.18
C PHE A 2 -23.67 42.80 -72.26
N LEU A 3 -23.04 43.92 -71.87
CA LEU A 3 -23.58 45.14 -71.25
C LEU A 3 -24.43 44.85 -70.00
N SER A 4 -23.81 44.87 -68.81
CA SER A 4 -24.45 45.47 -67.65
C SER A 4 -23.42 46.11 -66.74
N LYS A 5 -23.73 47.35 -66.38
CA LYS A 5 -22.92 48.39 -65.75
C LYS A 5 -23.68 48.79 -64.47
N MET A 6 -22.93 49.22 -63.46
CA MET A 6 -23.34 50.06 -62.30
C MET A 6 -24.06 49.36 -61.12
N PRO A 7 -24.03 49.90 -59.87
CA PRO A 7 -23.68 51.29 -59.50
C PRO A 7 -22.71 51.51 -58.32
N THR A 8 -22.19 52.73 -58.30
CA THR A 8 -21.47 53.42 -57.21
C THR A 8 -22.46 53.99 -56.20
N ILE A 9 -22.22 53.89 -54.88
CA ILE A 9 -22.70 54.86 -53.86
C ILE A 9 -21.63 55.00 -52.75
N PRO A 10 -21.36 56.21 -52.21
CA PRO A 10 -20.14 56.54 -51.45
C PRO A 10 -20.35 56.69 -49.93
N SER A 11 -19.22 56.97 -49.25
CA SER A 11 -19.08 57.73 -47.98
C SER A 11 -19.18 56.94 -46.67
N LEU A 12 -18.13 57.01 -45.84
CA LEU A 12 -18.16 57.91 -44.67
C LEU A 12 -16.76 58.00 -44.03
N ILE A 13 -16.29 59.24 -43.92
CA ILE A 13 -15.19 59.70 -43.08
C ILE A 13 -15.45 59.22 -41.64
N THR A 14 -14.51 58.52 -41.02
CA THR A 14 -14.47 58.42 -39.54
C THR A 14 -13.02 58.56 -39.08
N LYS A 15 -12.79 59.70 -38.42
CA LYS A 15 -11.58 60.03 -37.66
C LYS A 15 -11.30 58.90 -36.65
N ALA A 16 -10.15 58.23 -36.77
CA ALA A 16 -9.64 57.43 -35.68
C ALA A 16 -9.10 58.38 -34.60
N LEU A 17 -9.88 58.52 -33.54
CA LEU A 17 -9.52 59.17 -32.29
C LEU A 17 -8.30 58.46 -31.70
N LEU A 18 -7.18 59.19 -31.59
CA LEU A 18 -5.97 58.74 -30.91
C LEU A 18 -6.27 58.70 -29.40
N ILE A 19 -6.71 57.55 -28.89
CA ILE A 19 -6.78 57.33 -27.44
C ILE A 19 -5.36 57.01 -26.98
N VAL A 20 -4.71 58.01 -26.36
CA VAL A 20 -3.51 57.80 -25.54
C VAL A 20 -3.98 57.03 -24.30
N SER A 21 -4.02 55.70 -24.40
CA SER A 21 -4.18 54.85 -23.23
C SER A 21 -2.88 54.89 -22.45
N MET A 22 -2.92 55.53 -21.28
CA MET A 22 -1.88 55.35 -20.27
C MET A 22 -1.77 53.86 -19.95
N LEU A 23 -0.65 53.26 -20.38
CA LEU A 23 -0.25 51.92 -19.99
C LEU A 23 0.14 51.96 -18.52
N THR A 24 -0.84 51.81 -17.63
CA THR A 24 -0.57 51.42 -16.25
C THR A 24 0.00 50.01 -16.31
N VAL A 25 1.31 49.88 -16.07
CA VAL A 25 1.95 48.59 -15.80
C VAL A 25 1.47 48.12 -14.42
N GLY A 26 0.21 47.68 -14.38
CA GLY A 26 -0.28 46.85 -13.29
C GLY A 26 0.38 45.49 -13.48
N GLY A 27 1.38 45.19 -12.66
CA GLY A 27 1.97 43.86 -12.58
C GLY A 27 0.88 42.84 -12.28
N MET A 28 0.33 42.23 -13.33
CA MET A 28 -0.39 40.98 -13.20
C MET A 28 0.66 39.94 -12.82
N VAL A 29 0.88 39.77 -11.52
CA VAL A 29 1.38 38.50 -11.00
C VAL A 29 0.38 37.47 -11.48
N ALA A 30 0.73 36.76 -12.56
CA ALA A 30 0.02 35.57 -12.95
C ALA A 30 0.06 34.63 -11.75
N SER A 31 -1.07 34.47 -11.06
CA SER A 31 -1.22 33.43 -10.05
C SER A 31 -0.77 32.13 -10.70
N PRO A 32 0.15 31.36 -10.09
CA PRO A 32 0.55 30.08 -10.66
C PRO A 32 -0.71 29.22 -10.81
N ALA A 33 -1.08 28.90 -12.05
CA ALA A 33 -2.12 27.94 -12.32
C ALA A 33 -1.63 26.59 -11.79
N PHE A 34 -2.09 26.19 -10.61
CA PHE A 34 -1.90 24.83 -10.14
C PHE A 34 -2.69 23.92 -11.07
N ALA A 35 -2.00 23.17 -11.94
CA ALA A 35 -2.63 22.11 -12.71
C ALA A 35 -3.18 21.07 -11.72
N GLN A 36 -4.50 20.99 -11.59
CA GLN A 36 -5.15 19.97 -10.78
C GLN A 36 -5.00 18.63 -11.50
N GLU A 37 -4.10 17.77 -11.03
CA GLU A 37 -3.92 16.44 -11.59
C GLU A 37 -5.20 15.61 -11.34
N VAL A 38 -5.80 15.13 -12.43
CA VAL A 38 -6.95 14.23 -12.33
C VAL A 38 -6.43 12.80 -12.16
N PRO A 39 -6.84 12.08 -11.10
CA PRO A 39 -6.39 10.72 -10.88
C PRO A 39 -6.89 9.78 -11.98
N SER A 40 -6.05 8.82 -12.35
CA SER A 40 -6.44 7.66 -13.16
C SER A 40 -6.88 6.52 -12.26
N ASN A 41 -7.69 5.60 -12.77
CA ASN A 41 -8.19 4.46 -12.01
C ASN A 41 -7.69 3.12 -12.60
N LEU A 42 -7.35 2.17 -11.74
CA LEU A 42 -6.97 0.81 -12.09
C LEU A 42 -7.82 -0.20 -11.31
N GLN A 43 -8.54 -1.04 -12.05
CA GLN A 43 -9.27 -2.18 -11.52
C GLN A 43 -8.45 -3.45 -11.72
N VAL A 44 -8.17 -4.17 -10.64
CA VAL A 44 -7.53 -5.49 -10.69
C VAL A 44 -8.56 -6.54 -10.34
N VAL A 45 -8.74 -7.52 -11.22
CA VAL A 45 -9.74 -8.59 -11.08
C VAL A 45 -9.15 -9.94 -11.43
N GLY A 46 -9.82 -11.00 -11.00
CA GLY A 46 -9.53 -12.36 -11.45
C GLY A 46 -9.91 -13.38 -10.39
N THR A 47 -9.33 -14.57 -10.46
CA THR A 47 -9.57 -15.66 -9.51
C THR A 47 -8.28 -16.09 -8.82
N ILE A 48 -8.31 -16.22 -7.50
CA ILE A 48 -7.19 -16.75 -6.72
C ILE A 48 -7.34 -18.26 -6.62
N THR A 49 -6.28 -19.00 -6.94
CA THR A 49 -6.23 -20.46 -6.77
C THR A 49 -5.57 -20.80 -5.45
N GLY A 50 -6.21 -21.67 -4.66
CA GLY A 50 -5.63 -22.18 -3.41
C GLY A 50 -4.42 -23.10 -3.64
N ALA A 51 -3.50 -23.13 -2.70
CA ALA A 51 -2.36 -24.04 -2.68
C ALA A 51 -1.82 -24.22 -1.25
N GLY A 52 -1.04 -25.29 -1.01
CA GLY A 52 -0.41 -25.53 0.29
C GLY A 52 -1.40 -25.70 1.45
N GLY A 53 -2.61 -26.19 1.19
CA GLY A 53 -3.67 -26.33 2.20
C GLY A 53 -4.42 -25.03 2.51
N VAL A 54 -4.08 -23.92 1.85
CA VAL A 54 -4.75 -22.63 1.99
C VAL A 54 -5.65 -22.37 0.80
N SER A 55 -6.90 -22.01 1.05
CA SER A 55 -7.88 -21.60 0.04
C SER A 55 -8.32 -20.15 0.26
N PRO A 56 -8.64 -19.39 -0.81
CA PRO A 56 -9.27 -18.09 -0.66
C PRO A 56 -10.70 -18.26 -0.12
N ALA A 57 -11.13 -17.33 0.73
CA ALA A 57 -12.48 -17.25 1.24
C ALA A 57 -13.06 -15.86 0.98
N VAL A 58 -14.39 -15.79 0.88
CA VAL A 58 -15.10 -14.50 0.77
C VAL A 58 -14.70 -13.61 1.94
N ASN A 59 -14.46 -12.32 1.64
CA ASN A 59 -13.94 -11.31 2.56
C ASN A 59 -12.46 -11.42 2.93
N ASP A 60 -11.70 -12.39 2.39
CA ASP A 60 -10.25 -12.31 2.45
C ASP A 60 -9.79 -11.04 1.72
N ILE A 61 -8.75 -10.39 2.27
CA ILE A 61 -8.29 -9.08 1.82
C ILE A 61 -7.20 -9.26 0.76
N ILE A 62 -7.28 -8.53 -0.34
CA ILE A 62 -6.23 -8.45 -1.34
C ILE A 62 -5.50 -7.12 -1.16
N LEU A 63 -4.19 -7.19 -0.97
CA LEU A 63 -3.33 -6.02 -0.83
C LEU A 63 -2.50 -5.86 -2.09
N ILE A 64 -2.49 -4.67 -2.66
CA ILE A 64 -1.58 -4.28 -3.73
C ILE A 64 -0.48 -3.43 -3.13
N VAL A 65 0.78 -3.83 -3.31
CA VAL A 65 1.95 -3.19 -2.69
C VAL A 65 3.04 -2.99 -3.74
N GLN A 66 3.98 -2.09 -3.47
CA GLN A 66 5.22 -2.05 -4.25
C GLN A 66 6.15 -3.19 -3.79
N PRO A 67 6.82 -3.93 -4.70
CA PRO A 67 7.70 -5.04 -4.31
C PRO A 67 8.83 -4.64 -3.36
N THR A 68 9.32 -3.40 -3.49
CA THR A 68 10.40 -2.85 -2.65
C THR A 68 9.95 -2.42 -1.26
N SER A 69 8.64 -2.33 -1.03
CA SER A 69 8.05 -1.89 0.23
C SER A 69 6.82 -2.73 0.54
N LEU A 70 7.04 -3.98 0.93
CA LEU A 70 5.97 -4.92 1.33
C LEU A 70 5.13 -4.40 2.51
N ASN A 71 5.58 -3.35 3.21
CA ASN A 71 4.86 -2.67 4.28
C ASN A 71 3.99 -1.49 3.81
N ARG A 72 4.06 -1.11 2.53
CA ARG A 72 3.32 0.02 1.97
C ARG A 72 2.25 -0.47 1.01
N THR A 73 1.01 -0.46 1.50
CA THR A 73 -0.20 -0.75 0.70
C THR A 73 -0.55 0.42 -0.20
N GLU A 74 -0.60 0.17 -1.49
CA GLU A 74 -1.00 1.13 -2.52
C GLU A 74 -2.48 1.02 -2.87
N GLY A 75 -3.06 -0.17 -2.70
CA GLY A 75 -4.48 -0.41 -2.85
C GLY A 75 -4.95 -1.68 -2.16
N GLN A 76 -6.25 -1.75 -1.94
CA GLN A 76 -6.88 -2.87 -1.25
C GLN A 76 -8.21 -3.23 -1.90
N GLY A 77 -8.50 -4.52 -1.93
CA GLY A 77 -9.81 -5.05 -2.27
C GLY A 77 -10.08 -6.34 -1.52
N SER A 78 -11.02 -7.12 -2.02
CA SER A 78 -11.47 -8.34 -1.35
C SER A 78 -11.79 -9.46 -2.32
N VAL A 79 -11.74 -10.69 -1.82
CA VAL A 79 -12.38 -11.84 -2.45
C VAL A 79 -13.90 -11.69 -2.29
N ILE A 80 -14.61 -11.66 -3.41
CA ILE A 80 -16.05 -11.38 -3.48
C ILE A 80 -16.90 -12.63 -3.73
N ALA A 81 -16.30 -13.76 -4.10
CA ALA A 81 -17.00 -15.03 -4.30
C ALA A 81 -16.18 -16.22 -3.80
N SER A 82 -16.88 -17.32 -3.50
CA SER A 82 -16.30 -18.53 -2.91
C SER A 82 -15.35 -19.30 -3.84
N ASP A 83 -15.38 -18.99 -5.13
CA ASP A 83 -14.45 -19.53 -6.14
C ASP A 83 -13.10 -18.79 -6.17
N GLY A 84 -12.89 -17.84 -5.25
CA GLY A 84 -11.69 -17.02 -5.20
C GLY A 84 -11.73 -15.80 -6.11
N THR A 85 -12.88 -15.49 -6.74
CA THR A 85 -13.03 -14.24 -7.51
C THR A 85 -12.81 -13.04 -6.59
N TYR A 86 -11.98 -12.10 -7.02
CA TYR A 86 -11.64 -10.91 -6.26
C TYR A 86 -11.72 -9.64 -7.12
N PHE A 87 -11.81 -8.52 -6.42
CA PHE A 87 -11.86 -7.19 -7.02
C PHE A 87 -11.06 -6.21 -6.16
N VAL A 88 -10.21 -5.41 -6.81
CA VAL A 88 -9.47 -4.28 -6.23
C VAL A 88 -9.67 -3.07 -7.13
N ASP A 89 -9.92 -1.91 -6.54
CA ASP A 89 -9.93 -0.63 -7.25
C ASP A 89 -8.88 0.32 -6.67
N MET A 90 -8.16 1.03 -7.53
CA MET A 90 -7.06 1.90 -7.13
C MET A 90 -7.02 3.17 -7.96
N ALA A 91 -7.21 4.31 -7.31
CA ALA A 91 -7.04 5.62 -7.92
C ALA A 91 -5.66 6.21 -7.56
N LYS A 92 -4.85 6.55 -8.57
CA LYS A 92 -3.56 7.23 -8.39
C LYS A 92 -3.36 8.33 -9.42
N THR A 93 -2.50 9.28 -9.08
CA THR A 93 -2.05 10.35 -9.98
C THR A 93 -1.26 9.82 -11.18
N GLN A 94 -1.12 10.62 -12.23
CA GLN A 94 -0.38 10.25 -13.43
C GLN A 94 1.11 9.98 -13.13
N SER A 95 1.66 10.63 -12.11
CA SER A 95 3.03 10.39 -11.61
C SER A 95 3.27 8.96 -11.10
N PHE A 96 2.21 8.19 -10.82
CA PHE A 96 2.31 6.79 -10.41
C PHE A 96 2.33 5.80 -11.59
N ASN A 97 2.09 6.28 -12.82
CA ASN A 97 2.08 5.46 -14.02
C ASN A 97 3.42 4.76 -14.27
N GLY A 98 3.39 3.47 -14.59
CA GLY A 98 4.57 2.62 -14.76
C GLY A 98 5.14 2.03 -13.46
N THR A 99 4.63 2.40 -12.29
CA THR A 99 5.07 1.82 -11.02
C THR A 99 4.80 0.32 -11.00
N THR A 100 5.83 -0.50 -10.68
CA THR A 100 5.65 -1.95 -10.53
C THR A 100 4.98 -2.28 -9.20
N LEU A 101 3.96 -3.13 -9.27
CA LEU A 101 3.13 -3.57 -8.16
C LEU A 101 3.14 -5.10 -8.06
N THR A 102 2.92 -5.61 -6.85
CA THR A 102 2.64 -7.01 -6.56
C THR A 102 1.36 -7.11 -5.75
N ALA A 103 0.79 -8.32 -5.65
CA ALA A 103 -0.41 -8.60 -4.89
C ALA A 103 -0.13 -9.62 -3.79
N LEU A 104 -0.75 -9.40 -2.63
CA LEU A 104 -0.70 -10.28 -1.47
C LEU A 104 -2.13 -10.65 -1.06
N LEU A 105 -2.30 -11.83 -0.49
CA LEU A 105 -3.54 -12.26 0.14
C LEU A 105 -3.39 -12.16 1.65
N LYS A 106 -4.23 -11.36 2.30
CA LYS A 106 -4.37 -11.35 3.75
C LYS A 106 -5.61 -12.13 4.16
N LYS A 107 -5.39 -13.29 4.76
CA LYS A 107 -6.40 -14.20 5.29
C LYS A 107 -6.33 -14.20 6.81
N GLY A 108 -7.27 -13.53 7.47
CA GLY A 108 -7.21 -13.26 8.91
C GLY A 108 -5.93 -12.49 9.26
N ASN A 109 -5.09 -13.09 10.12
CA ASN A 109 -3.81 -12.52 10.52
C ASN A 109 -2.66 -12.89 9.57
N ALA A 110 -2.85 -13.88 8.71
CA ALA A 110 -1.83 -14.39 7.81
C ALA A 110 -1.81 -13.62 6.48
N THR A 111 -0.62 -13.29 5.99
CA THR A 111 -0.39 -12.69 4.68
C THR A 111 0.46 -13.63 3.83
N TYR A 112 -0.04 -13.93 2.63
CA TYR A 112 0.57 -14.83 1.67
C TYR A 112 0.99 -14.06 0.42
N GLN A 113 2.14 -14.43 -0.14
CA GLN A 113 2.56 -13.97 -1.46
C GLN A 113 1.64 -14.57 -2.51
N LEU A 114 1.08 -13.76 -3.41
CA LEU A 114 0.42 -14.30 -4.60
C LEU A 114 1.47 -14.52 -5.68
N THR A 115 1.37 -15.66 -6.36
CA THR A 115 2.34 -16.08 -7.39
C THR A 115 1.65 -16.39 -8.71
N SER A 116 2.39 -16.25 -9.81
CA SER A 116 2.04 -16.73 -11.13
C SER A 116 3.23 -17.53 -11.66
N ASN A 117 2.98 -18.78 -12.08
CA ASN A 117 4.03 -19.71 -12.53
C ASN A 117 5.18 -19.84 -11.52
N GLY A 118 4.87 -19.88 -10.22
CA GLY A 118 5.85 -20.02 -9.14
C GLY A 118 6.64 -18.77 -8.76
N SER A 119 6.45 -17.65 -9.47
CA SER A 119 7.09 -16.36 -9.16
C SER A 119 6.09 -15.37 -8.55
N PRO A 120 6.49 -14.43 -7.68
CA PRO A 120 5.61 -13.37 -7.21
C PRO A 120 4.92 -12.65 -8.36
N VAL A 121 3.62 -12.40 -8.25
CA VAL A 121 2.93 -11.62 -9.28
C VAL A 121 3.53 -10.23 -9.37
N SER A 122 3.72 -9.74 -10.59
CA SER A 122 4.29 -8.43 -10.85
C SER A 122 3.57 -7.82 -12.03
N PHE A 123 3.11 -6.58 -11.87
CA PHE A 123 2.40 -5.86 -12.92
C PHE A 123 2.56 -4.34 -12.75
N PRO A 124 2.60 -3.57 -13.85
CA PRO A 124 2.66 -2.12 -13.76
C PRO A 124 1.31 -1.52 -13.40
N TYR A 125 1.31 -0.41 -12.66
CA TYR A 125 0.18 0.50 -12.64
C TYR A 125 0.11 1.22 -13.99
N SER A 126 -0.96 1.01 -14.74
CA SER A 126 -1.13 1.60 -16.10
C SER A 126 -2.51 2.22 -16.32
N GLY A 127 -2.94 3.08 -15.39
CA GLY A 127 -4.21 3.82 -15.51
C GLY A 127 -4.13 4.95 -16.55
N THR A 128 -5.16 5.09 -17.39
CA THR A 128 -5.26 6.18 -18.37
C THR A 128 -6.58 6.94 -18.18
N PHE A 129 -6.52 8.15 -17.63
CA PHE A 129 -7.68 9.06 -17.63
C PHE A 129 -8.23 9.24 -19.06
N PRO A 130 -9.56 9.24 -19.29
CA PRO A 130 -10.65 9.26 -18.31
C PRO A 130 -11.24 7.88 -17.98
N PHE A 131 -10.64 6.79 -18.46
CA PHE A 131 -11.23 5.46 -18.35
C PHE A 131 -10.46 4.59 -17.36
N PRO A 132 -11.15 3.86 -16.47
CA PRO A 132 -10.46 2.88 -15.65
C PRO A 132 -9.75 1.86 -16.54
N SER A 133 -8.46 1.65 -16.28
CA SER A 133 -7.75 0.49 -16.82
C SER A 133 -8.19 -0.75 -16.06
N ARG A 134 -8.38 -1.87 -16.75
CA ARG A 134 -8.73 -3.14 -16.11
C ARG A 134 -7.64 -4.16 -16.37
N PHE A 135 -7.14 -4.75 -15.29
CA PHE A 135 -6.08 -5.75 -15.30
C PHE A 135 -6.63 -7.07 -14.75
N SER A 136 -6.41 -8.16 -15.48
CA SER A 136 -6.88 -9.49 -15.10
C SER A 136 -5.71 -10.34 -14.64
N LEU A 137 -5.81 -10.92 -13.44
CA LEU A 137 -4.77 -11.69 -12.78
C LEU A 137 -5.39 -12.89 -12.08
N ASN A 138 -4.93 -14.09 -12.44
CA ASN A 138 -5.37 -15.34 -11.82
C ASN A 138 -4.22 -16.01 -11.05
N PRO A 139 -3.83 -15.46 -9.88
CA PRO A 139 -2.68 -15.97 -9.14
C PRO A 139 -3.00 -17.25 -8.36
N THR A 140 -1.94 -17.93 -7.94
CA THR A 140 -1.99 -19.00 -6.94
C THR A 140 -1.44 -18.48 -5.61
N ILE A 141 -2.03 -18.91 -4.49
CA ILE A 141 -1.50 -18.64 -3.15
C ILE A 141 -0.09 -19.26 -3.05
N GLY A 142 0.89 -18.44 -2.72
CA GLY A 142 2.29 -18.84 -2.56
C GLY A 142 2.69 -18.94 -1.10
N THR A 143 3.91 -18.51 -0.81
CA THR A 143 4.50 -18.60 0.53
C THR A 143 3.81 -17.68 1.53
N LEU A 144 3.74 -18.12 2.78
CA LEU A 144 3.40 -17.25 3.91
C LEU A 144 4.52 -16.22 4.11
N ILE A 145 4.17 -14.93 4.10
CA ILE A 145 5.09 -13.81 4.32
C ILE A 145 5.02 -13.34 5.79
N SER A 146 3.84 -13.37 6.40
CA SER A 146 3.67 -12.97 7.81
C SER A 146 2.40 -13.55 8.42
N GLY A 147 2.38 -13.75 9.74
CA GLY A 147 1.13 -13.94 10.51
C GLY A 147 0.46 -15.32 10.47
N GLY A 148 1.21 -16.41 10.26
CA GLY A 148 0.68 -17.76 10.43
C GLY A 148 0.94 -18.29 11.83
N SER A 149 0.01 -18.09 12.76
CA SER A 149 -0.17 -19.02 13.88
C SER A 149 -1.49 -19.74 13.67
N GLY A 150 -1.44 -20.76 12.84
CA GLY A 150 -2.52 -21.69 12.56
C GLY A 150 -1.99 -23.11 12.60
N GLY A 151 -1.29 -23.45 13.70
CA GLY A 151 -0.79 -24.79 13.95
C GLY A 151 -1.91 -25.69 14.47
N ASN A 152 -2.45 -26.54 13.59
CA ASN A 152 -2.80 -27.90 14.01
C ASN A 152 -1.58 -28.78 13.69
N GLY A 153 -0.75 -29.08 14.68
CA GLY A 153 0.40 -29.96 14.51
C GLY A 153 1.35 -29.87 15.69
N GLY A 154 1.25 -30.83 16.61
CA GLY A 154 2.25 -31.05 17.64
C GLY A 154 3.62 -31.30 17.01
N GLY A 155 4.64 -30.71 17.62
CA GLY A 155 6.02 -30.85 17.20
C GLY A 155 6.89 -30.01 18.12
N ASP A 156 7.50 -30.67 19.09
CA ASP A 156 8.48 -30.11 20.02
C ASP A 156 9.63 -29.40 19.27
N GLY A 157 10.02 -28.23 19.79
CA GLY A 157 11.38 -27.67 19.65
C GLY A 157 11.62 -26.71 18.48
N GLY A 158 11.74 -25.41 18.77
CA GLY A 158 12.25 -24.46 17.79
C GLY A 158 12.35 -22.99 18.21
N ASP A 159 13.03 -22.69 19.32
CA ASP A 159 13.79 -21.43 19.58
C ASP A 159 13.17 -20.11 19.06
N GLY A 160 11.93 -19.84 19.45
CA GLY A 160 11.57 -18.48 19.84
C GLY A 160 12.27 -18.23 21.16
N THR A 161 13.24 -17.31 21.22
CA THR A 161 13.74 -16.84 22.51
C THR A 161 12.53 -16.29 23.26
N VAL A 162 11.97 -17.10 24.17
CA VAL A 162 10.87 -16.76 25.05
C VAL A 162 11.35 -15.60 25.90
N ASN A 163 11.14 -14.40 25.40
CA ASN A 163 11.33 -13.21 26.19
C ASN A 163 9.97 -12.89 26.80
N GLU A 164 9.61 -13.69 27.81
CA GLU A 164 8.36 -13.59 28.56
C GLU A 164 8.13 -12.16 29.07
N THR A 165 9.21 -11.40 29.30
CA THR A 165 9.18 -9.98 29.69
C THR A 165 8.54 -9.06 28.64
N TYR A 166 8.58 -9.41 27.36
CA TYR A 166 8.06 -8.56 26.27
C TYR A 166 6.92 -9.23 25.48
N ASP A 167 6.51 -10.44 25.86
CA ASP A 167 5.33 -11.13 25.34
C ASP A 167 4.08 -10.66 26.12
N VAL A 168 3.63 -9.45 25.82
CA VAL A 168 2.59 -8.78 26.61
C VAL A 168 1.19 -9.28 26.27
N ASN A 169 1.03 -10.02 25.16
CA ASN A 169 -0.23 -10.62 24.77
C ASN A 169 -0.35 -12.10 25.21
N GLY A 170 0.74 -12.69 25.71
CA GLY A 170 0.79 -14.05 26.26
C GLY A 170 0.69 -15.15 25.20
N ASP A 171 1.07 -14.88 23.95
CA ASP A 171 0.98 -15.83 22.84
C ASP A 171 2.20 -16.76 22.73
N GLY A 172 3.20 -16.58 23.59
CA GLY A 172 4.44 -17.34 23.67
C GLY A 172 5.52 -16.84 22.71
N VAL A 173 5.28 -15.77 21.95
CA VAL A 173 6.18 -15.30 20.90
C VAL A 173 6.29 -13.77 20.89
N PHE A 174 7.42 -13.26 21.38
CA PHE A 174 7.70 -11.82 21.29
C PHE A 174 7.83 -11.32 19.83
N ASN A 175 6.86 -10.53 19.38
CA ASN A 175 6.74 -10.02 18.01
C ASN A 175 6.07 -8.62 17.93
N GLN A 176 5.66 -8.21 16.73
CA GLN A 176 5.04 -6.88 16.50
C GLN A 176 3.66 -6.76 17.15
N ALA A 177 2.96 -7.86 17.40
CA ALA A 177 1.69 -7.90 18.12
C ALA A 177 1.85 -7.40 19.56
N ASP A 178 2.94 -7.78 20.24
CA ASP A 178 3.26 -7.29 21.58
C ASP A 178 3.48 -5.78 21.60
N ILE A 179 4.22 -5.27 20.63
CA ILE A 179 4.45 -3.82 20.50
C ILE A 179 3.12 -3.07 20.29
N ASN A 180 2.17 -3.67 19.57
CA ASN A 180 0.85 -3.07 19.36
C ASN A 180 -0.01 -3.15 20.63
N ALA A 181 0.11 -4.22 21.40
CA ALA A 181 -0.55 -4.37 22.69
C ALA A 181 -0.01 -3.33 23.70
N ILE A 182 1.31 -3.12 23.79
CA ILE A 182 1.89 -2.04 24.64
C ILE A 182 1.37 -0.66 24.19
N LYS A 183 1.29 -0.41 22.88
CA LYS A 183 0.76 0.86 22.35
C LYS A 183 -0.71 1.09 22.68
N ALA A 184 -1.52 0.03 22.74
CA ALA A 184 -2.93 0.12 23.09
C ALA A 184 -3.12 0.54 24.56
N GLU A 185 -2.16 0.21 25.42
CA GLU A 185 -2.17 0.56 26.84
C GLU A 185 -1.60 1.96 27.13
N LEU A 186 -1.01 2.64 26.13
CA LEU A 186 -0.52 4.01 26.29
C LEU A 186 -1.66 4.98 26.61
N GLY A 187 -1.60 5.57 27.81
CA GLY A 187 -2.63 6.50 28.28
C GLY A 187 -3.91 5.83 28.76
N SER A 188 -3.93 4.50 28.90
CA SER A 188 -4.99 3.78 29.59
C SER A 188 -5.06 4.22 31.06
N ALA A 189 -6.27 4.42 31.59
CA ALA A 189 -6.47 4.75 33.01
C ALA A 189 -6.17 3.55 33.94
N ARG A 190 -6.09 2.34 33.38
CA ARG A 190 -5.78 1.08 34.08
C ARG A 190 -4.97 0.18 33.14
N PRO A 191 -3.69 0.50 32.90
CA PRO A 191 -2.89 -0.26 31.96
C PRO A 191 -2.67 -1.69 32.44
N ASN A 192 -2.52 -2.64 31.50
CA ASN A 192 -2.05 -3.98 31.84
C ASN A 192 -0.65 -3.87 32.46
N ALA A 193 -0.43 -4.55 33.59
CA ALA A 193 0.88 -4.62 34.25
C ALA A 193 1.94 -5.21 33.32
N ASP A 194 1.55 -6.14 32.42
CA ASP A 194 2.46 -6.76 31.48
C ASP A 194 2.94 -5.78 30.39
N ALA A 195 2.26 -4.65 30.18
CA ALA A 195 2.69 -3.62 29.23
C ALA A 195 3.79 -2.70 29.79
N ASP A 196 4.08 -2.75 31.10
CA ASP A 196 5.23 -2.10 31.74
C ASP A 196 6.48 -2.99 31.63
N VAL A 197 7.00 -3.08 30.40
CA VAL A 197 8.12 -3.98 30.09
C VAL A 197 9.44 -3.55 30.74
N ASN A 198 9.50 -2.35 31.32
CA ASN A 198 10.70 -1.82 31.98
C ASN A 198 10.63 -1.85 33.52
N GLY A 199 9.44 -2.06 34.08
CA GLY A 199 9.20 -2.24 35.51
C GLY A 199 9.27 -0.95 36.34
N ASP A 200 9.06 0.23 35.73
CA ASP A 200 9.09 1.53 36.42
C ASP A 200 7.74 1.94 37.03
N GLY A 201 6.71 1.12 36.85
CA GLY A 201 5.37 1.29 37.37
C GLY A 201 4.46 2.15 36.49
N LEU A 202 4.91 2.57 35.30
CA LEU A 202 4.15 3.43 34.40
C LEU A 202 4.25 2.97 32.93
N VAL A 203 3.14 2.55 32.34
CA VAL A 203 3.09 2.26 30.89
C VAL A 203 3.12 3.54 30.07
N ASN A 204 4.25 3.80 29.42
CA ASN A 204 4.52 5.00 28.65
C ASN A 204 5.37 4.71 27.40
N THR A 205 5.71 5.76 26.64
CA THR A 205 6.46 5.60 25.38
C THR A 205 7.81 4.89 25.56
N ARG A 206 8.40 4.92 26.75
CA ARG A 206 9.65 4.23 27.08
C ARG A 206 9.51 2.71 26.98
N ASP A 207 8.35 2.15 27.32
CA ASP A 207 8.05 0.71 27.20
C ASP A 207 8.01 0.27 25.75
N VAL A 208 7.32 1.06 24.90
CA VAL A 208 7.29 0.82 23.44
C VAL A 208 8.70 0.88 22.84
N ILE A 209 9.53 1.84 23.26
CA ILE A 209 10.91 1.96 22.77
C ILE A 209 11.76 0.76 23.21
N ASN A 210 11.61 0.29 24.45
CA ASN A 210 12.33 -0.88 24.95
C ASN A 210 11.94 -2.14 24.20
N ALA A 211 10.64 -2.36 23.97
CA ALA A 211 10.16 -3.48 23.15
C ALA A 211 10.72 -3.42 21.71
N ILE A 212 10.68 -2.26 21.05
CA ILE A 212 11.25 -2.13 19.69
C ILE A 212 12.76 -2.45 19.68
N LYS A 213 13.52 -2.00 20.68
CA LYS A 213 14.96 -2.30 20.80
C LYS A 213 15.21 -3.80 20.99
N ALA A 214 14.40 -4.46 21.82
CA ALA A 214 14.49 -5.89 22.04
C ALA A 214 14.20 -6.65 20.73
N LEU A 215 13.13 -6.30 20.01
CA LEU A 215 12.74 -6.95 18.75
C LEU A 215 13.83 -6.84 17.66
N ASN A 216 14.43 -5.64 17.56
CA ASN A 216 15.53 -5.39 16.63
C ASN A 216 16.83 -6.13 17.02
N SER A 217 17.03 -6.43 18.31
CA SER A 217 18.18 -7.20 18.78
C SER A 217 17.98 -8.70 18.51
N SER A 218 16.77 -9.23 18.73
CA SER A 218 16.43 -10.62 18.46
C SER A 218 16.49 -10.97 16.97
N SER A 219 16.04 -10.06 16.10
CA SER A 219 16.15 -10.23 14.64
C SER A 219 17.59 -10.25 14.13
N ARG A 220 18.49 -9.48 14.75
CA ARG A 220 19.92 -9.46 14.42
C ARG A 220 20.65 -10.74 14.83
N LEU A 221 20.33 -11.32 15.98
CA LEU A 221 20.92 -12.57 16.47
C LEU A 221 20.54 -13.78 15.59
N ARG A 222 19.35 -13.76 14.99
CA ARG A 222 18.90 -14.79 14.04
C ARG A 222 19.67 -14.73 12.71
N SER A 223 19.98 -13.51 12.24
CA SER A 223 20.76 -13.31 11.01
C SER A 223 22.23 -13.74 11.12
N SER A 224 22.82 -13.76 12.31
CA SER A 224 24.22 -14.16 12.53
C SER A 224 24.40 -15.67 12.72
N THR A 225 23.32 -16.40 13.01
CA THR A 225 23.38 -17.84 13.32
C THR A 225 23.12 -18.70 12.08
N SER A 226 22.34 -18.22 11.11
CA SER A 226 22.04 -18.91 9.84
C SER A 226 23.20 -18.94 8.84
N SER A 227 24.32 -18.25 9.10
CA SER A 227 25.50 -18.20 8.22
C SER A 227 26.60 -19.20 8.56
N SER A 228 26.40 -20.08 9.56
CA SER A 228 27.46 -20.98 10.07
C SER A 228 27.29 -22.48 9.75
N SER A 229 26.26 -22.89 9.00
CA SER A 229 26.08 -24.29 8.60
C SER A 229 26.40 -24.50 7.11
N SER A 230 27.67 -24.38 6.75
CA SER A 230 28.19 -25.02 5.52
C SER A 230 29.60 -25.54 5.80
N THR A 231 29.89 -26.74 5.27
CA THR A 231 31.15 -27.50 5.38
C THR A 231 31.18 -28.42 6.60
N THR A 232 31.04 -29.73 6.41
CA THR A 232 32.15 -30.62 6.00
C THR A 232 31.56 -31.93 5.45
N GLN A 233 31.79 -32.19 4.15
CA GLN A 233 32.48 -33.35 3.56
C GLN A 233 32.02 -34.74 4.03
#